data_AF-A0A7W0KPD6-F1
#
_entry.id   AF-A0A7W0KPD6-F1
#
_cell.length_a   1.000
_cell.length_b   1.000
_cell.length_c   1.000
_cell.angle_alpha   90.00
_cell.angle_beta   90.00
_cell.angle_gamma   90.00
#
_symmetry.space_group_name_H-M   'P 1'
#
loop_
_entity.id
_entity.type
_entity.pdbx_description
1 polymer ?
#
loop_
_entity_poly.entity_id
_entity_poly.type
_entity_poly.pdbx_seq_one_letter_code
_entity_poly.pdbx_strand_id
1 'polypeptide(L)'
;MEALDAVTGEVRWSKVVSSNDAVVTSSHLVAVDVDSRGDGPSTVSGYLLSDGTLDWSVDVDSSTYPPYHLFVAGDRVYAPIDGDERLVEIDSSHGRIRRTMDPPSPGKGGKWSEHGAVRGIVLDEA
;
A
#
# COMPACT_ATOMS: atom_id res chain seq x y z
N MET A 1 -7.53 11.85 6.90
CA MET A 1 -7.24 12.12 5.48
C MET A 1 -8.34 12.99 4.92
N GLU A 2 -7.99 13.88 4.00
CA GLU A 2 -8.92 14.82 3.38
C GLU A 2 -8.63 14.87 1.87
N ALA A 3 -9.67 14.92 1.05
CA ALA A 3 -9.53 15.30 -0.35
C ALA A 3 -9.89 16.77 -0.49
N LEU A 4 -8.98 17.52 -1.08
CA LEU A 4 -9.15 18.94 -1.34
C LEU A 4 -9.47 19.16 -2.81
N ASP A 5 -10.32 20.14 -3.09
CA ASP A 5 -10.38 20.74 -4.40
C ASP A 5 -9.07 21.50 -4.65
N ALA A 6 -8.34 21.13 -5.70
CA ALA A 6 -7.03 21.73 -5.99
C ALA A 6 -7.12 23.20 -6.42
N VAL A 7 -8.30 23.66 -6.87
CA VAL A 7 -8.52 25.03 -7.34
C VAL A 7 -8.96 25.93 -6.18
N THR A 8 -9.90 25.47 -5.36
CA THR A 8 -10.46 26.28 -4.27
C THR A 8 -9.81 26.03 -2.91
N GLY A 9 -9.13 24.89 -2.74
CA GLY A 9 -8.59 24.43 -1.46
C GLY A 9 -9.66 23.90 -0.50
N GLU A 10 -10.92 23.83 -0.92
CA GLU A 10 -12.02 23.36 -0.08
C GLU A 10 -11.99 21.84 0.08
N VAL A 11 -12.33 21.37 1.29
CA VAL A 11 -12.46 19.95 1.57
C VAL A 11 -13.69 19.40 0.84
N ARG A 12 -13.48 18.45 -0.07
CA ARG A 12 -14.55 17.69 -0.73
C ARG A 12 -15.10 16.59 0.16
N TRP A 13 -14.20 15.87 0.83
CA TRP A 13 -14.54 14.87 1.82
C TRP A 13 -13.39 14.70 2.81
N SER A 14 -13.72 14.24 4.01
CA SER A 14 -12.74 13.89 5.04
C SER A 14 -13.07 12.52 5.61
N LYS A 15 -12.03 11.79 5.97
CA LYS A 15 -12.13 10.46 6.56
C LYS A 15 -11.07 10.24 7.61
N VAL A 16 -11.50 9.73 8.75
CA VAL A 16 -10.59 9.20 9.77
C VAL A 16 -10.30 7.76 9.40
N VAL A 17 -9.03 7.46 9.13
CA VAL A 17 -8.54 6.10 8.90
C VAL A 17 -7.45 5.82 9.93
N SER A 18 -7.39 4.59 10.40
CA SER A 18 -6.40 4.11 11.36
C SER A 18 -5.21 3.55 10.61
N SER A 19 -4.63 4.36 9.72
CA SER A 19 -3.63 3.89 8.78
C SER A 19 -2.21 4.17 9.25
N ASN A 20 -1.31 3.21 9.05
CA ASN A 20 0.12 3.45 9.21
C ASN A 20 0.77 4.09 7.98
N ASP A 21 0.15 3.94 6.80
CA ASP A 21 0.56 4.59 5.57
C ASP A 21 -0.59 4.71 4.56
N ALA A 22 -0.46 5.63 3.61
CA ALA A 22 -1.37 5.74 2.48
C ALA A 22 -0.74 6.37 1.24
N VAL A 23 -1.25 5.94 0.09
CA VAL A 23 -0.81 6.34 -1.24
C VAL A 23 -2.01 6.64 -2.12
N VAL A 24 -1.82 7.43 -3.16
CA VAL A 24 -2.87 7.81 -4.10
C VAL A 24 -2.57 7.23 -5.48
N THR A 25 -3.55 6.61 -6.10
CA THR A 25 -3.52 6.11 -7.48
C THR A 25 -4.36 7.01 -8.39
N SER A 26 -4.57 6.60 -9.64
CA SER A 26 -5.41 7.33 -10.60
C SER A 26 -6.88 7.47 -10.16
N SER A 27 -7.40 6.49 -9.41
CA SER A 27 -8.82 6.41 -9.03
C SER A 27 -9.06 6.23 -7.53
N HIS A 28 -8.06 5.79 -6.77
CA HIS A 28 -8.23 5.42 -5.37
C HIS A 28 -7.20 6.09 -4.47
N LEU A 29 -7.63 6.42 -3.25
CA LEU A 29 -6.75 6.52 -2.10
C LEU A 29 -6.62 5.10 -1.53
N VAL A 30 -5.39 4.61 -1.38
CA VAL A 30 -5.11 3.29 -0.83
C VAL A 30 -4.37 3.42 0.48
N ALA A 31 -4.89 2.83 1.54
CA ALA A 31 -4.33 2.90 2.89
C ALA A 31 -4.10 1.50 3.46
N VAL A 32 -3.10 1.37 4.32
CA VAL A 32 -2.89 0.16 5.12
C VAL A 32 -3.38 0.40 6.54
N ASP A 33 -4.38 -0.37 6.96
CA ASP A 33 -4.83 -0.46 8.34
C ASP A 33 -4.16 -1.68 8.99
N VAL A 34 -3.64 -1.46 10.19
CA VAL A 34 -2.98 -2.50 10.99
C VAL A 34 -3.78 -2.68 12.26
N ASP A 35 -4.10 -3.91 12.62
CA ASP A 35 -4.71 -4.16 13.94
C ASP A 35 -3.76 -3.60 15.01
N SER A 36 -4.31 -2.76 15.88
CA SER A 36 -3.69 -2.15 17.07
C SER A 36 -2.79 -3.05 17.91
N ARG A 37 -2.88 -4.37 17.76
CA ARG A 37 -2.07 -5.38 18.46
C ARG A 37 -0.78 -5.76 17.73
N GLY A 38 -0.59 -5.38 16.47
CA GLY A 38 0.59 -5.70 15.67
C GLY A 38 0.72 -7.18 15.27
N ASP A 39 -0.20 -8.03 15.72
CA ASP A 39 -0.18 -9.50 15.57
C ASP A 39 -1.24 -10.01 14.56
N GLY A 40 -1.85 -9.11 13.78
CA GLY A 40 -2.92 -9.43 12.84
C GLY A 40 -2.52 -9.23 11.37
N PRO A 41 -3.25 -9.83 10.42
CA PRO A 41 -3.09 -9.50 9.02
C PRO A 41 -3.28 -7.99 8.84
N SER A 42 -2.45 -7.40 7.99
CA SER A 42 -2.64 -6.01 7.63
C SER A 42 -3.70 -5.95 6.54
N THR A 43 -4.63 -5.02 6.67
CA THR A 43 -5.68 -4.85 5.67
C THR A 43 -5.31 -3.66 4.79
N VAL A 44 -5.24 -3.87 3.48
CA VAL A 44 -5.07 -2.78 2.51
C VAL A 44 -6.45 -2.43 1.95
N SER A 45 -6.85 -1.18 2.12
CA SER A 45 -8.17 -0.67 1.74
C SER A 45 -8.06 0.38 0.65
N GLY A 46 -8.91 0.29 -0.36
CA GLY A 46 -9.06 1.27 -1.43
C GLY A 46 -10.33 2.08 -1.29
N TYR A 47 -10.18 3.40 -1.30
CA TYR A 47 -11.29 4.35 -1.21
C TYR A 47 -11.40 5.15 -2.50
N LEU A 48 -12.61 5.34 -3.01
CA LEU A 48 -12.83 6.16 -4.21
C LEU A 48 -12.42 7.61 -3.94
N LEU A 49 -11.62 8.19 -4.84
CA LEU A 49 -11.22 9.59 -4.72
C LEU A 49 -12.39 10.58 -4.90
N SER A 50 -13.46 10.15 -5.57
CA SER A 50 -14.64 10.99 -5.82
C SER A 50 -15.37 11.40 -4.54
N ASP A 51 -15.49 10.47 -3.58
CA ASP A 51 -16.35 10.65 -2.41
C ASP A 51 -15.82 10.02 -1.10
N GLY A 52 -14.67 9.35 -1.13
CA GLY A 52 -14.06 8.71 0.03
C GLY A 52 -14.75 7.42 0.48
N THR A 53 -15.67 6.88 -0.32
CA THR A 53 -16.34 5.59 -0.04
C THR A 53 -15.33 4.45 -0.10
N LEU A 54 -15.49 3.45 0.77
CA LEU A 54 -14.71 2.21 0.70
C LEU A 54 -15.22 1.40 -0.49
N ASP A 55 -14.33 1.13 -1.43
CA ASP A 55 -14.64 0.37 -2.65
C ASP A 55 -14.23 -1.10 -2.49
N TRP A 56 -12.98 -1.32 -2.05
CA TRP A 56 -12.43 -2.64 -1.86
C TRP A 56 -11.51 -2.70 -0.64
N SER A 57 -11.29 -3.91 -0.14
CA SER A 57 -10.40 -4.19 0.96
C SER A 57 -9.81 -5.59 0.77
N VAL A 58 -8.53 -5.75 1.09
CA VAL A 58 -7.81 -7.01 0.94
C VAL A 58 -6.88 -7.24 2.12
N ASP A 59 -6.94 -8.44 2.67
CA ASP A 59 -6.03 -8.86 3.72
C ASP A 59 -4.70 -9.29 3.10
N VAL A 60 -3.62 -8.68 3.57
CA VAL A 60 -2.25 -9.11 3.28
C VAL A 60 -1.68 -9.74 4.54
N ASP A 61 -1.28 -11.01 4.43
CA ASP A 61 -0.73 -11.76 5.56
C ASP A 61 0.63 -11.15 5.94
N SER A 62 0.64 -10.38 7.03
CA SER A 62 1.84 -9.76 7.58
C SER A 62 2.14 -10.44 8.92
N SER A 63 2.45 -11.73 8.87
CA SER A 63 2.63 -12.61 10.04
C SER A 63 3.66 -12.15 11.08
N THR A 64 4.52 -11.18 10.75
CA THR A 64 5.70 -10.82 11.56
C THR A 64 5.80 -9.33 11.87
N TYR A 65 5.44 -8.44 10.94
CA TYR A 65 5.39 -7.00 11.12
C TYR A 65 4.43 -6.38 10.11
N PRO A 66 3.68 -5.33 10.48
CA PRO A 66 2.84 -4.63 9.53
C PRO A 66 3.66 -3.95 8.41
N PRO A 67 3.12 -3.85 7.19
CA PRO A 67 3.71 -3.02 6.15
C PRO A 67 3.67 -1.57 6.61
N TYR A 68 4.85 -0.95 6.78
CA TYR A 68 4.94 0.47 7.14
C TYR A 68 4.91 1.40 5.93
N HIS A 69 5.10 0.84 4.72
CA HIS A 69 5.24 1.64 3.50
C HIS A 69 4.57 0.96 2.31
N LEU A 70 3.60 1.63 1.69
CA LEU A 70 3.03 1.26 0.41
C LEU A 70 3.81 1.93 -0.73
N PHE A 71 3.91 1.25 -1.87
CA PHE A 71 4.48 1.82 -3.09
C PHE A 71 3.44 1.79 -4.20
N VAL A 72 3.47 2.80 -5.07
CA VAL A 72 2.57 2.89 -6.23
C VAL A 72 3.37 2.96 -7.51
N ALA A 73 2.93 2.21 -8.52
CA ALA A 73 3.36 2.39 -9.90
C ALA A 73 2.20 2.16 -10.86
N GLY A 74 1.68 3.25 -11.42
CA GLY A 74 0.43 3.23 -12.17
C GLY A 74 -0.72 2.73 -11.29
N ASP A 75 -1.46 1.75 -11.77
CA ASP A 75 -2.60 1.13 -11.06
C ASP A 75 -2.20 -0.08 -10.19
N ARG A 76 -0.92 -0.12 -9.78
CA ARG A 76 -0.38 -1.19 -8.93
C ARG A 76 0.05 -0.60 -7.60
N VAL A 77 -0.40 -1.25 -6.54
CA VAL A 77 0.05 -1.01 -5.17
C VAL A 77 0.91 -2.18 -4.74
N TYR A 78 2.03 -1.89 -4.11
CA TYR A 78 2.92 -2.89 -3.54
C TYR A 78 2.89 -2.77 -2.02
N ALA A 79 2.44 -3.84 -1.37
CA ALA A 79 2.39 -3.94 0.08
C ALA A 79 3.47 -4.92 0.56
N PRO A 80 4.40 -4.47 1.41
CA PRO A 80 5.33 -5.35 2.09
C PRO A 80 4.63 -6.39 2.96
N ILE A 81 5.15 -7.61 2.97
CA ILE A 81 4.68 -8.69 3.84
C ILE A 81 5.89 -9.42 4.43
N ASP A 82 5.66 -10.30 5.39
CA ASP A 82 6.70 -11.12 6.02
C ASP A 82 7.89 -10.27 6.54
N GLY A 83 7.61 -9.13 7.18
CA GLY A 83 8.65 -8.24 7.71
C GLY A 83 9.46 -7.49 6.64
N ASP A 84 8.78 -7.02 5.59
CA ASP A 84 9.35 -6.35 4.42
C ASP A 84 10.27 -7.23 3.55
N GLU A 85 10.29 -8.54 3.79
CA GLU A 85 11.12 -9.46 3.01
C GLU A 85 10.50 -9.76 1.63
N ARG A 86 9.17 -9.66 1.52
CA ARG A 86 8.43 -9.95 0.29
C ARG A 86 7.43 -8.85 0.01
N LEU A 87 6.95 -8.80 -1.22
CA LEU A 87 5.96 -7.82 -1.66
C LEU A 87 4.74 -8.52 -2.24
N VAL A 88 3.55 -8.01 -1.93
CA VAL A 88 2.31 -8.35 -2.64
C VAL A 88 1.99 -7.23 -3.62
N GLU A 89 1.80 -7.58 -4.90
CA GLU A 89 1.27 -6.66 -5.91
C GLU A 89 -0.26 -6.73 -5.88
N ILE A 90 -0.90 -5.58 -5.69
CA ILE A 90 -2.34 -5.39 -5.65
C ILE A 90 -2.75 -4.52 -6.84
N ASP A 91 -3.76 -4.98 -7.59
CA ASP A 91 -4.43 -4.17 -8.60
C ASP A 91 -5.31 -3.13 -7.90
N SER A 92 -4.95 -1.85 -7.98
CA SER A 92 -5.63 -0.81 -7.22
C SER A 92 -7.04 -0.51 -7.71
N SER A 93 -7.41 -0.97 -8.92
CA SER A 93 -8.73 -0.72 -9.47
C SER A 93 -9.83 -1.56 -8.81
N HIS A 94 -9.48 -2.72 -8.25
CA HIS A 94 -10.45 -3.65 -7.64
C HIS A 94 -9.96 -4.33 -6.36
N GLY A 95 -8.75 -4.02 -5.89
CA GLY A 95 -8.17 -4.64 -4.68
C GLY A 95 -7.72 -6.08 -4.85
N ARG A 96 -7.45 -6.54 -6.08
CA ARG A 96 -7.08 -7.94 -6.33
C ARG A 96 -5.58 -8.15 -6.18
N ILE A 97 -5.18 -9.11 -5.35
CA ILE A 97 -3.79 -9.61 -5.34
C ILE A 97 -3.47 -10.23 -6.70
N ARG A 98 -2.39 -9.74 -7.34
CA ARG A 98 -1.91 -10.23 -8.63
C ARG A 98 -0.82 -11.28 -8.46
N ARG A 99 0.12 -11.05 -7.53
CA ARG A 99 1.23 -11.96 -7.22
C ARG A 99 1.91 -11.57 -5.91
N THR A 100 2.65 -12.52 -5.36
CA THR A 100 3.66 -12.31 -4.32
C THR A 100 5.04 -12.39 -4.94
N MET A 101 5.93 -11.50 -4.54
CA MET A 101 7.30 -11.38 -5.06
C MET A 101 8.30 -11.60 -3.93
N ASP A 102 9.22 -12.52 -4.17
CA ASP A 102 10.36 -12.78 -3.32
C ASP A 102 11.49 -11.78 -3.63
N PRO A 103 12.39 -11.50 -2.67
CA PRO A 103 13.54 -10.65 -2.93
C PRO A 103 14.48 -11.30 -3.93
N PRO A 104 15.20 -10.52 -4.76
CA PRO A 104 16.21 -11.07 -5.65
C PRO A 104 17.29 -11.81 -4.84
N SER A 105 17.68 -13.01 -5.27
CA SER A 105 18.52 -13.95 -4.50
C SER A 105 19.84 -13.33 -3.97
N PRO A 106 20.35 -13.81 -2.81
CA PRO A 106 21.47 -13.20 -2.08
C PRO A 106 22.83 -13.48 -2.74
N GLY A 107 23.07 -12.89 -3.90
CA GLY A 107 24.38 -12.91 -4.59
C GLY A 107 24.90 -11.52 -4.95
N LYS A 108 24.05 -10.48 -4.91
CA LYS A 108 24.38 -9.08 -5.18
C LYS A 108 23.43 -8.16 -4.40
N GLY A 109 23.59 -8.04 -3.08
CA GLY A 109 22.92 -6.99 -2.28
C GLY A 109 21.39 -6.97 -2.29
N GLY A 110 20.71 -8.09 -2.49
CA GLY A 110 19.25 -8.16 -2.61
C GLY A 110 18.51 -8.33 -1.28
N LYS A 111 18.56 -7.33 -0.40
CA LYS A 111 17.49 -7.10 0.58
C LYS A 111 16.69 -5.91 0.06
N TRP A 112 15.35 -5.98 0.03
CA TRP A 112 14.53 -4.77 -0.20
C TRP A 112 14.82 -3.69 0.85
N SER A 113 15.40 -4.10 1.98
CA SER A 113 15.72 -3.30 3.16
C SER A 113 17.16 -3.58 3.65
N GLU A 114 18.13 -2.82 3.17
CA GLU A 114 19.18 -2.33 4.08
C GLU A 114 18.79 -0.90 4.45
N HIS A 115 18.38 -0.72 5.71
CA HIS A 115 17.92 0.54 6.33
C HIS A 115 16.49 0.99 6.04
N GLY A 116 15.51 0.34 6.68
CA GLY A 116 14.33 0.99 7.27
C GLY A 116 13.39 1.82 6.36
N ALA A 117 13.57 1.76 5.05
CA ALA A 117 12.70 2.32 4.04
C ALA A 117 13.11 1.66 2.72
N VAL A 118 12.18 0.96 2.06
CA VAL A 118 12.36 0.56 0.66
C VAL A 118 12.55 1.85 -0.14
N ARG A 119 13.79 2.16 -0.56
CA ARG A 119 14.13 3.43 -1.21
C ARG A 119 13.78 3.49 -2.71
N GLY A 120 13.02 2.52 -3.20
CA GLY A 120 12.51 2.51 -4.56
C GLY A 120 12.44 1.09 -5.12
N ILE A 121 11.28 0.74 -5.65
CA ILE A 121 11.13 -0.41 -6.52
C ILE A 121 11.53 0.07 -7.92
N VAL A 122 12.64 -0.45 -8.45
CA VAL A 122 12.95 -0.26 -9.88
C VAL A 122 12.06 -1.24 -10.64
N LEU A 123 10.95 -0.72 -11.19
CA LEU A 123 10.12 -1.47 -12.12
C LEU A 123 10.68 -1.24 -13.52
N ASP A 124 11.21 -2.31 -14.11
CA ASP A 124 11.55 -2.30 -15.54
C ASP A 124 10.22 -2.23 -16.32
N GLU A 125 10.02 -1.15 -17.07
CA GLU A 125 8.89 -1.06 -18.00
C GLU A 125 9.21 -1.95 -19.21
N ALA A 126 8.52 -3.09 -19.29
CA ALA A 126 8.52 -3.98 -20.45
C ALA A 126 7.43 -3.59 -21.46
#